data_AF-A0A218ZQX6-F1
#
_entry.id   AF-A0A218ZQX6-F1
#
_cell.length_a   1.000
_cell.length_b   1.000
_cell.length_c   1.000
_cell.angle_alpha   90.00
_cell.angle_beta   90.00
_cell.angle_gamma   90.00
#
_symmetry.space_group_name_H-M   'P 1'
#
loop_
_entity.id
_entity.type
_entity.pdbx_description
1 polymer ?
#
loop_
_entity_poly.entity_id
_entity_poly.type
_entity_poly.pdbx_seq_one_letter_code
_entity_poly.pdbx_strand_id
1 'polypeptide(L)'
;MYKNNLPSFKVLDTESSHGRYSKQAKEISFEDLVKFHGHACDGLYRGVYALSVALGDLFRGAIIDRTDLRSISRNSPCLGDAASYLTGARVRFGTQDVREQAGVWYIVQRISTGETVEVKEDPGFFNKEILQAESDLNSANSDELPQKLNALKALQDEWIENTLLKTKPEEHYHSTRIEYKWIEVPYTNKGIRTDIIFKNVIE
;
A
#
# COMPACT_ATOMS: atom_id res chain seq x y z
N MET A 1 11.68 -20.61 1.74
CA MET A 1 11.09 -20.67 3.10
C MET A 1 10.67 -19.30 3.67
N TYR A 2 10.83 -18.18 2.95
CA TYR A 2 10.60 -16.82 3.49
C TYR A 2 9.19 -16.22 3.28
N LYS A 3 8.26 -16.95 2.64
CA LYS A 3 6.86 -16.50 2.50
C LYS A 3 6.14 -16.29 3.84
N ASN A 4 6.65 -16.90 4.94
CA ASN A 4 6.02 -16.84 6.25
C ASN A 4 6.25 -15.51 7.01
N ASN A 5 7.06 -14.58 6.50
CA ASN A 5 7.34 -13.30 7.15
C ASN A 5 6.59 -12.10 6.53
N LEU A 6 5.71 -12.34 5.57
CA LEU A 6 4.93 -11.27 4.96
C LEU A 6 3.74 -10.89 5.87
N PRO A 7 3.44 -9.59 6.02
CA PRO A 7 2.26 -9.15 6.75
C PRO A 7 0.97 -9.74 6.18
N SER A 8 0.05 -10.14 7.07
CA SER A 8 -1.35 -10.43 6.74
C SER A 8 -2.27 -9.44 7.45
N PHE A 9 -3.45 -9.20 6.87
CA PHE A 9 -4.35 -8.14 7.32
C PHE A 9 -5.75 -8.68 7.55
N LYS A 10 -6.27 -8.54 8.78
CA LYS A 10 -7.67 -8.81 9.08
C LYS A 10 -8.50 -7.57 8.80
N VAL A 11 -9.43 -7.66 7.86
CA VAL A 11 -10.22 -6.53 7.37
C VAL A 11 -11.72 -6.76 7.53
N LEU A 12 -12.45 -5.66 7.72
CA LEU A 12 -13.90 -5.60 7.67
C LEU A 12 -14.34 -4.80 6.43
N ASP A 13 -15.30 -5.37 5.70
CA ASP A 13 -15.90 -4.79 4.50
C ASP A 13 -17.43 -4.83 4.58
N THR A 14 -18.08 -4.32 3.54
CA THR A 14 -19.49 -4.59 3.29
C THR A 14 -19.74 -5.74 2.32
N GLU A 15 -20.94 -6.31 2.36
CA GLU A 15 -21.36 -7.47 1.55
C GLU A 15 -22.01 -7.09 0.21
N SER A 16 -22.35 -5.81 0.00
CA SER A 16 -23.03 -5.35 -1.20
C SER A 16 -22.70 -3.91 -1.56
N SER A 17 -23.08 -3.50 -2.77
CA SER A 17 -22.90 -2.14 -3.29
C SER A 17 -23.68 -1.06 -2.55
N HIS A 18 -24.63 -1.43 -1.69
CA HIS A 18 -25.38 -0.51 -0.84
C HIS A 18 -24.99 -0.63 0.65
N GLY A 19 -24.06 -1.54 0.93
CA GLY A 19 -23.26 -1.51 2.13
C GLY A 19 -23.95 -2.04 3.35
N ARG A 20 -23.82 -3.33 3.66
CA ARG A 20 -24.04 -3.86 5.01
C ARG A 20 -22.75 -4.52 5.47
N TYR A 21 -22.28 -4.25 6.69
CA TYR A 21 -21.06 -4.91 7.16
C TYR A 21 -21.16 -6.42 7.04
N SER A 22 -20.05 -7.04 6.63
CA SER A 22 -19.97 -8.49 6.63
C SER A 22 -19.98 -9.04 8.04
N LYS A 23 -20.66 -10.19 8.22
CA LYS A 23 -20.69 -10.90 9.50
C LYS A 23 -19.30 -11.43 9.91
N GLN A 24 -18.36 -11.53 8.99
CA GLN A 24 -17.02 -12.06 9.23
C GLN A 24 -15.94 -11.13 8.66
N ALA A 25 -14.85 -10.97 9.42
CA ALA A 25 -13.63 -10.36 8.91
C ALA A 25 -12.95 -11.31 7.90
N LYS A 26 -12.27 -10.72 6.91
CA LYS A 26 -11.49 -11.44 5.91
C LYS A 26 -10.01 -11.28 6.22
N GLU A 27 -9.22 -12.26 5.84
CA GLU A 27 -7.77 -12.14 5.83
C GLU A 27 -7.28 -11.83 4.42
N ILE A 28 -6.44 -10.81 4.30
CA ILE A 28 -5.75 -10.46 3.06
C ILE A 28 -4.29 -10.89 3.18
N SER A 29 -3.85 -11.69 2.21
CA SER A 29 -2.46 -12.11 2.05
C SER A 29 -1.72 -11.27 1.00
N PHE A 30 -0.40 -11.36 0.99
CA PHE A 30 0.41 -10.77 -0.08
C PHE A 30 0.05 -11.34 -1.46
N GLU A 31 -0.25 -12.64 -1.55
CA GLU A 31 -0.70 -13.29 -2.77
C GLU A 31 -1.97 -12.66 -3.36
N ASP A 32 -2.88 -12.16 -2.52
CA ASP A 32 -4.09 -11.49 -3.00
C ASP A 32 -3.78 -10.13 -3.61
N LEU A 33 -2.80 -9.41 -3.06
CA LEU A 33 -2.27 -8.19 -3.69
C LEU A 33 -1.55 -8.50 -4.99
N VAL A 34 -0.78 -9.58 -5.07
CA VAL A 34 -0.12 -9.99 -6.33
C VAL A 34 -1.15 -10.30 -7.41
N LYS A 35 -2.27 -10.97 -7.08
CA LYS A 35 -3.37 -11.21 -8.03
C LYS A 35 -4.03 -9.90 -8.48
N PHE A 36 -4.18 -8.93 -7.58
CA PHE A 36 -4.77 -7.63 -7.90
C PHE A 36 -3.84 -6.76 -8.75
N HIS A 37 -2.56 -6.71 -8.39
CA HIS A 37 -1.55 -5.86 -9.04
C HIS A 37 -0.99 -6.48 -10.33
N GLY A 38 -0.91 -7.81 -10.39
CA GLY A 38 -0.46 -8.59 -11.54
C GLY A 38 0.92 -9.22 -11.40
N HIS A 39 1.76 -8.76 -10.46
CA HIS A 39 3.07 -9.34 -10.17
C HIS A 39 3.60 -8.91 -8.79
N ALA A 40 4.73 -9.48 -8.36
CA ALA A 40 5.37 -9.17 -7.09
C ALA A 40 6.61 -8.26 -7.30
N CYS A 41 6.40 -6.97 -7.62
CA CYS A 41 7.48 -5.96 -7.69
C CYS A 41 8.05 -5.67 -6.28
N ASP A 42 9.31 -5.21 -6.19
CA ASP A 42 9.89 -4.69 -4.94
C ASP A 42 9.02 -3.58 -4.33
N GLY A 43 8.45 -2.71 -5.17
CA GLY A 43 7.53 -1.66 -4.75
C GLY A 43 6.28 -2.19 -4.04
N LEU A 44 5.75 -3.36 -4.44
CA LEU A 44 4.58 -3.96 -3.80
C LEU A 44 4.96 -4.52 -2.42
N TYR A 45 6.09 -5.21 -2.31
CA TYR A 45 6.59 -5.69 -1.02
C TYR A 45 6.83 -4.54 -0.03
N ARG A 46 7.51 -3.48 -0.50
CA ARG A 46 7.81 -2.29 0.30
C ARG A 46 6.54 -1.55 0.71
N GLY A 47 5.58 -1.44 -0.20
CA GLY A 47 4.26 -0.87 0.08
C GLY A 47 3.49 -1.62 1.16
N VAL A 48 3.53 -2.96 1.13
CA VAL A 48 2.91 -3.82 2.15
C VAL A 48 3.60 -3.69 3.50
N TYR A 49 4.93 -3.62 3.54
CA TYR A 49 5.67 -3.39 4.78
C TYR A 49 5.28 -2.05 5.40
N ALA A 50 5.34 -0.95 4.65
CA ALA A 50 4.94 0.37 5.13
C ALA A 50 3.48 0.40 5.64
N LEU A 51 2.53 -0.14 4.88
CA LEU A 51 1.12 -0.15 5.28
C LEU A 51 0.86 -1.05 6.49
N SER A 52 1.64 -2.12 6.68
CA SER A 52 1.55 -2.94 7.90
C SER A 52 1.88 -2.14 9.16
N VAL A 53 2.90 -1.29 9.11
CA VAL A 53 3.27 -0.39 10.21
C VAL A 53 2.21 0.69 10.44
N ALA A 54 1.73 1.35 9.38
CA ALA A 54 0.70 2.39 9.49
C ALA A 54 -0.63 1.86 10.05
N LEU A 55 -1.12 0.73 9.53
CA LEU A 55 -2.36 0.12 9.98
C LEU A 55 -2.22 -0.50 11.37
N GLY A 56 -1.02 -1.02 11.69
CA GLY A 56 -0.66 -1.47 13.04
C GLY A 56 -0.78 -0.35 14.08
N ASP A 57 -0.30 0.86 13.79
CA ASP A 57 -0.45 2.03 14.68
C ASP A 57 -1.92 2.47 14.79
N LEU A 58 -2.61 2.61 13.66
CA LEU A 58 -4.00 3.09 13.64
C LEU A 58 -4.98 2.15 14.35
N PHE A 59 -4.84 0.84 14.16
CA PHE A 59 -5.80 -0.15 14.66
C PHE A 59 -5.29 -0.96 15.85
N ARG A 60 -3.99 -0.94 16.16
CA ARG A 60 -3.38 -1.64 17.31
C ARG A 60 -3.76 -3.13 17.37
N GLY A 61 -3.74 -3.79 16.20
CA GLY A 61 -4.12 -5.19 16.05
C GLY A 61 -5.63 -5.46 15.96
N ALA A 62 -6.48 -4.43 16.05
CA ALA A 62 -7.90 -4.55 15.75
C ALA A 62 -8.15 -4.80 14.26
N ILE A 63 -9.37 -5.24 13.93
CA ILE A 63 -9.80 -5.44 12.54
C ILE A 63 -9.81 -4.09 11.82
N ILE A 64 -9.21 -4.07 10.62
CA ILE A 64 -9.11 -2.87 9.79
C ILE A 64 -10.44 -2.66 9.05
N ASP A 65 -11.18 -1.61 9.43
CA ASP A 65 -12.40 -1.22 8.71
C ASP A 65 -12.04 -0.45 7.43
N ARG A 66 -12.06 -1.15 6.28
CA ARG A 66 -11.75 -0.55 4.97
C ARG A 66 -12.83 0.42 4.48
N THR A 67 -13.99 0.46 5.15
CA THR A 67 -15.04 1.45 4.87
C THR A 67 -14.73 2.82 5.49
N ASP A 68 -13.78 2.88 6.42
CA ASP A 68 -13.49 4.05 7.26
C ASP A 68 -12.10 4.63 7.00
N LEU A 69 -11.44 4.28 5.90
CA LEU A 69 -10.09 4.75 5.59
C LEU A 69 -10.02 5.56 4.31
N ARG A 70 -9.05 6.48 4.33
CA ARG A 70 -8.55 7.20 3.16
C ARG A 70 -7.03 7.26 3.22
N SER A 71 -6.38 7.31 2.06
CA SER A 71 -4.92 7.19 1.97
C SER A 71 -4.31 8.03 0.87
N ILE A 72 -3.07 8.46 1.10
CA ILE A 72 -2.23 9.15 0.13
C ILE A 72 -0.93 8.37 0.02
N SER A 73 -0.43 8.20 -1.19
CA SER A 73 0.88 7.60 -1.45
C SER A 73 1.67 8.41 -2.48
N ARG A 74 2.92 8.01 -2.71
CA ARG A 74 3.62 8.40 -3.92
C ARG A 74 2.80 7.97 -5.16
N ASN A 75 2.92 8.73 -6.25
CA ASN A 75 2.46 8.39 -7.59
C ASN A 75 3.27 7.22 -8.17
N SER A 76 3.09 6.04 -7.59
CA SER A 76 3.69 4.77 -7.98
C SER A 76 2.57 3.74 -8.09
N PRO A 77 2.44 3.02 -9.22
CA PRO A 77 1.40 1.99 -9.37
C PRO A 77 1.43 0.94 -8.26
N CYS A 78 2.62 0.39 -7.94
CA CYS A 78 2.76 -0.62 -6.88
C CYS A 78 2.27 -0.09 -5.51
N LEU A 79 2.61 1.16 -5.14
CA LEU A 79 2.20 1.75 -3.86
C LEU A 79 0.71 2.15 -3.86
N GLY A 80 0.22 2.75 -4.94
CA GLY A 80 -1.17 3.12 -5.09
C GLY A 80 -2.10 1.91 -5.03
N ASP A 81 -1.71 0.80 -5.65
CA ASP A 81 -2.48 -0.45 -5.61
C ASP A 81 -2.48 -1.07 -4.21
N ALA A 82 -1.34 -1.08 -3.52
CA ALA A 82 -1.26 -1.54 -2.14
C ALA A 82 -2.16 -0.71 -1.21
N ALA A 83 -2.09 0.63 -1.32
CA ALA A 83 -2.96 1.54 -0.57
C ALA A 83 -4.43 1.26 -0.87
N SER A 84 -4.80 1.17 -2.15
CA SER A 84 -6.18 0.89 -2.55
C SER A 84 -6.65 -0.42 -1.93
N TYR A 85 -5.90 -1.50 -2.14
CA TYR A 85 -6.32 -2.82 -1.76
C TYR A 85 -6.44 -2.96 -0.24
N LEU A 86 -5.46 -2.51 0.52
CA LEU A 86 -5.42 -2.70 1.97
C LEU A 86 -6.33 -1.73 2.74
N THR A 87 -6.55 -0.52 2.24
CA THR A 87 -7.35 0.50 2.95
C THR A 87 -8.78 0.62 2.44
N GLY A 88 -9.10 0.11 1.24
CA GLY A 88 -10.39 0.36 0.60
C GLY A 88 -10.52 1.77 0.02
N ALA A 89 -9.51 2.63 0.16
CA ALA A 89 -9.42 3.92 -0.47
C ALA A 89 -9.48 3.81 -2.01
N ARG A 90 -10.16 4.72 -2.68
CA ARG A 90 -10.22 4.77 -4.16
C ARG A 90 -10.24 6.21 -4.64
N VAL A 91 -9.54 6.49 -5.73
CA VAL A 91 -9.61 7.79 -6.43
C VAL A 91 -11.05 8.08 -6.86
N ARG A 92 -11.78 7.05 -7.30
CA ARG A 92 -13.21 7.13 -7.67
C ARG A 92 -14.10 7.62 -6.53
N PHE A 93 -13.72 7.44 -5.28
CA PHE A 93 -14.49 7.91 -4.12
C PHE A 93 -13.88 9.14 -3.44
N GLY A 94 -12.80 9.69 -3.99
CA GLY A 94 -12.05 10.79 -3.36
C GLY A 94 -11.40 10.41 -2.02
N THR A 95 -11.26 9.11 -1.74
CA THR A 95 -10.62 8.59 -0.53
C THR A 95 -9.17 8.15 -0.78
N GLN A 96 -8.70 8.24 -2.01
CA GLN A 96 -7.30 8.00 -2.37
C GLN A 96 -6.74 9.18 -3.15
N ASP A 97 -5.55 9.61 -2.79
CA ASP A 97 -4.76 10.62 -3.51
C ASP A 97 -3.36 10.05 -3.81
N VAL A 98 -2.70 10.58 -4.84
CA VAL A 98 -1.31 10.24 -5.16
C VAL A 98 -0.51 11.51 -5.41
N ARG A 99 0.73 11.56 -4.92
CA ARG A 99 1.58 12.75 -5.02
C ARG A 99 2.96 12.42 -5.53
N GLU A 100 3.56 13.37 -6.25
CA GLU A 100 4.92 13.21 -6.75
C GLU A 100 5.92 13.61 -5.66
N GLN A 101 6.19 12.67 -4.76
CA GLN A 101 7.26 12.79 -3.76
C GLN A 101 8.01 11.45 -3.69
N ALA A 102 9.33 11.51 -3.83
CA ALA A 102 10.20 10.33 -3.85
C ALA A 102 10.14 9.52 -2.54
N GLY A 103 10.57 8.26 -2.63
CA GLY A 103 10.59 7.31 -1.52
C GLY A 103 9.32 6.48 -1.41
N VAL A 104 9.26 5.66 -0.36
CA VAL A 104 8.09 4.87 0.02
C VAL A 104 7.48 5.50 1.26
N TRP A 105 6.27 6.02 1.11
CA TRP A 105 5.54 6.66 2.18
C TRP A 105 4.04 6.57 1.94
N TYR A 106 3.28 6.64 3.04
CA TYR A 106 1.83 6.79 3.02
C TYR A 106 1.38 7.78 4.07
N ILE A 107 0.30 8.50 3.80
CA ILE A 107 -0.55 9.11 4.82
C ILE A 107 -1.84 8.31 4.86
N VAL A 108 -2.20 7.77 6.02
CA VAL A 108 -3.43 6.99 6.20
C VAL A 108 -4.26 7.65 7.30
N GLN A 109 -5.53 7.90 7.02
CA GLN A 109 -6.44 8.55 7.95
C GLN A 109 -7.73 7.77 8.11
N ARG A 110 -8.19 7.67 9.36
CA ARG A 110 -9.54 7.23 9.69
C ARG A 110 -10.53 8.35 9.45
N ILE A 111 -11.55 8.08 8.64
CA ILE A 111 -12.55 9.08 8.25
C ILE A 111 -13.39 9.49 9.46
N SER A 112 -13.83 8.53 10.27
CA SER A 112 -14.70 8.75 11.42
C SER A 112 -14.06 9.54 12.56
N THR A 113 -12.77 9.36 12.82
CA THR A 113 -12.06 9.98 13.95
C THR A 113 -11.12 11.11 13.55
N GLY A 114 -10.71 11.16 12.28
CA GLY A 114 -9.66 12.06 11.81
C GLY A 114 -8.24 11.64 12.21
N GLU A 115 -8.07 10.58 13.00
CA GLU A 115 -6.75 10.06 13.38
C GLU A 115 -5.95 9.74 12.11
N THR A 116 -4.74 10.29 12.04
CA THR A 116 -3.88 10.19 10.86
C THR A 116 -2.49 9.76 11.26
N VAL A 117 -1.93 8.85 10.48
CA VAL A 117 -0.52 8.49 10.54
C VAL A 117 0.15 8.76 9.21
N GLU A 118 1.39 9.17 9.28
CA GLU A 118 2.34 9.13 8.16
C GLU A 118 3.31 8.00 8.43
N VAL A 119 3.53 7.13 7.45
CA VAL A 119 4.59 6.11 7.49
C VAL A 119 5.61 6.40 6.39
N LYS A 120 6.90 6.24 6.72
CA LYS A 120 8.02 6.44 5.80
C LYS A 120 9.03 5.32 5.93
N GLU A 121 9.61 4.92 4.80
CA GLU A 121 10.79 4.06 4.74
C GLU A 121 12.05 4.85 5.14
N ASP A 122 12.98 4.19 5.85
CA ASP A 122 14.25 4.76 6.25
C ASP A 122 15.11 5.19 5.04
N PRO A 123 15.74 6.37 5.11
CA PRO A 123 16.68 6.80 4.09
C PRO A 123 17.82 5.79 3.92
N GLY A 124 17.99 5.30 2.69
CA GLY A 124 19.07 4.39 2.33
C GLY A 124 18.81 2.91 2.62
N PHE A 125 17.63 2.53 3.08
CA PHE A 125 17.25 1.13 3.21
C PHE A 125 17.17 0.42 1.85
N PHE A 126 16.58 1.08 0.85
CA PHE A 126 16.53 0.54 -0.51
C PHE A 126 17.89 0.63 -1.20
N ASN A 127 18.28 -0.46 -1.88
CA ASN A 127 19.61 -0.58 -2.47
C ASN A 127 19.82 0.47 -3.59
N LYS A 128 20.86 1.29 -3.43
CA LYS A 128 21.25 2.32 -4.40
C LYS A 128 21.67 1.74 -5.76
N GLU A 129 22.19 0.52 -5.78
CA GLU A 129 22.55 -0.17 -7.02
C GLU A 129 21.32 -0.50 -7.86
N ILE A 130 20.19 -0.85 -7.21
CA ILE A 130 18.91 -1.05 -7.90
C ILE A 130 18.43 0.27 -8.50
N LEU A 131 18.48 1.37 -7.73
CA LEU A 131 18.11 2.70 -8.24
C LEU A 131 18.97 3.13 -9.44
N GLN A 132 20.28 2.84 -9.39
CA GLN A 132 21.17 3.13 -10.51
C GLN A 132 20.83 2.27 -11.73
N ALA A 133 20.62 0.96 -11.53
CA ALA A 133 20.24 0.04 -12.60
C ALA A 133 18.90 0.44 -13.26
N GLU A 134 17.91 0.88 -12.48
CA GLU A 134 16.65 1.45 -12.98
C GLU A 134 16.90 2.70 -13.83
N SER A 135 17.74 3.61 -13.37
CA SER A 135 18.11 4.82 -14.12
C SER A 135 18.80 4.49 -15.44
N ASP A 136 19.69 3.50 -15.45
CA ASP A 136 20.49 3.11 -16.61
C ASP A 136 19.64 2.52 -17.74
N LEU A 137 18.45 1.97 -17.43
CA LEU A 137 17.49 1.48 -18.42
C LEU A 137 16.97 2.60 -19.34
N ASN A 138 16.85 3.83 -18.85
CA ASN A 138 16.36 4.96 -19.65
C ASN A 138 17.30 5.33 -20.81
N SER A 139 18.57 4.94 -20.70
CA SER A 139 19.61 5.17 -21.72
C SER A 139 20.00 3.91 -22.49
N ALA A 140 19.39 2.76 -22.19
CA ALA A 140 19.74 1.49 -22.83
C ALA A 140 19.27 1.44 -24.28
N ASN A 141 20.12 0.91 -25.16
CA ASN A 141 19.70 0.57 -26.53
C ASN A 141 18.95 -0.78 -26.53
N SER A 142 18.27 -1.07 -27.65
CA SER A 142 17.43 -2.27 -27.78
C SER A 142 18.19 -3.60 -27.62
N ASP A 143 19.48 -3.64 -27.97
CA ASP A 143 20.30 -4.85 -27.90
C ASP A 143 20.71 -5.16 -26.45
N GLU A 144 20.99 -4.12 -25.65
CA GLU A 144 21.34 -4.23 -24.23
C GLU A 144 20.13 -4.46 -23.32
N LEU A 145 18.95 -3.98 -23.72
CA LEU A 145 17.77 -3.89 -22.87
C LEU A 145 17.35 -5.24 -22.24
N PRO A 146 17.30 -6.37 -22.98
CA PRO A 146 16.94 -7.66 -22.39
C PRO A 146 17.89 -8.10 -21.26
N GLN A 147 19.20 -7.91 -21.46
CA GLN A 147 20.20 -8.28 -20.46
C GLN A 147 20.10 -7.38 -19.22
N LYS A 148 19.92 -6.06 -19.41
CA LYS A 148 19.77 -5.11 -18.31
C LYS A 148 18.48 -5.35 -17.51
N LEU A 149 17.37 -5.68 -18.16
CA LEU A 149 16.11 -6.02 -17.48
C LEU A 149 16.26 -7.28 -16.63
N ASN A 150 16.92 -8.33 -17.16
CA ASN A 150 17.20 -9.55 -16.40
C ASN A 150 18.11 -9.28 -15.20
N ALA A 151 19.15 -8.46 -15.38
CA ALA A 151 20.07 -8.08 -14.31
C ALA A 151 19.36 -7.25 -13.22
N LEU A 152 18.54 -6.26 -13.61
CA LEU A 152 17.75 -5.47 -12.67
C LEU A 152 16.81 -6.37 -11.86
N LYS A 153 16.08 -7.26 -12.54
CA LYS A 153 15.19 -8.19 -11.86
C LYS A 153 15.94 -9.08 -10.87
N ALA A 154 17.10 -9.60 -11.23
CA ALA A 154 17.91 -10.42 -10.33
C ALA A 154 18.36 -9.63 -9.09
N LEU A 155 18.79 -8.38 -9.26
CA LEU A 155 19.15 -7.50 -8.13
C LEU A 155 17.95 -7.21 -7.22
N GLN A 156 16.77 -6.96 -7.80
CA GLN A 156 15.53 -6.76 -7.05
C GLN A 156 15.13 -8.00 -6.26
N ASP A 157 15.11 -9.17 -6.91
CA ASP A 157 14.78 -10.45 -6.27
C ASP A 157 15.78 -10.76 -5.14
N GLU A 158 17.07 -10.56 -5.37
CA GLU A 158 18.12 -10.77 -4.37
C GLU A 158 17.94 -9.86 -3.15
N TRP A 159 17.69 -8.56 -3.36
CA TRP A 159 17.46 -7.63 -2.25
C TRP A 159 16.19 -7.98 -1.47
N ILE A 160 15.11 -8.38 -2.14
CA ILE A 160 13.89 -8.83 -1.47
C ILE A 160 14.18 -10.04 -0.59
N GLU A 161 14.80 -11.08 -1.16
CA GLU A 161 15.04 -12.36 -0.46
C GLU A 161 16.09 -12.24 0.65
N ASN A 162 17.14 -11.46 0.43
CA ASN A 162 18.29 -11.40 1.33
C ASN A 162 18.28 -10.23 2.29
N THR A 163 17.48 -9.21 2.05
CA THR A 163 17.38 -8.03 2.91
C THR A 163 15.96 -7.88 3.44
N LEU A 164 15.00 -7.57 2.57
CA LEU A 164 13.66 -7.18 3.02
C LEU A 164 12.97 -8.29 3.84
N LEU A 165 12.87 -9.51 3.30
CA LEU A 165 12.14 -10.62 3.95
C LEU A 165 12.85 -11.19 5.20
N LYS A 166 14.08 -10.77 5.47
CA LYS A 166 14.85 -11.15 6.67
C LYS A 166 14.69 -10.15 7.82
N THR A 167 14.02 -9.03 7.58
CA THR A 167 13.80 -7.95 8.56
C THR A 167 12.31 -7.85 8.87
N LYS A 168 11.97 -7.29 10.03
CA LYS A 168 10.59 -6.92 10.31
C LYS A 168 10.27 -5.55 9.72
N PRO A 169 9.01 -5.27 9.34
CA PRO A 169 8.62 -3.96 8.83
C PRO A 169 9.01 -2.79 9.75
N GLU A 170 8.84 -2.92 11.06
CA GLU A 170 9.16 -1.87 12.03
C GLU A 170 10.67 -1.55 12.16
N GLU A 171 11.56 -2.34 11.56
CA GLU A 171 13.01 -2.07 11.56
C GLU A 171 13.40 -0.98 10.55
N HIS A 172 12.57 -0.76 9.52
CA HIS A 172 12.89 0.12 8.39
C HIS A 172 11.76 1.06 7.98
N TYR A 173 10.60 0.95 8.63
CA TYR A 173 9.44 1.78 8.35
C TYR A 173 8.90 2.35 9.66
N HIS A 174 8.73 3.67 9.72
CA HIS A 174 8.34 4.36 10.94
C HIS A 174 7.05 5.13 10.76
N SER A 175 6.08 4.86 11.64
CA SER A 175 4.80 5.58 11.72
C SER A 175 4.92 6.77 12.67
N THR A 176 4.39 7.91 12.27
CA THR A 176 4.22 9.11 13.11
C THR A 176 2.78 9.58 13.01
N ARG A 177 2.15 9.84 14.16
CA ARG A 177 0.82 10.49 14.19
C ARG A 177 0.95 11.96 13.83
N ILE A 178 0.13 12.42 12.89
CA ILE A 178 0.17 13.79 12.38
C ILE A 178 -1.21 14.45 12.43
N GLU A 179 -1.23 15.77 12.56
CA GLU A 179 -2.42 16.56 12.27
C GLU A 179 -2.54 16.74 10.76
N TYR A 180 -3.60 16.19 10.17
CA TYR A 180 -3.81 16.27 8.73
C TYR A 180 -5.27 16.56 8.38
N LYS A 181 -5.47 17.70 7.72
CA LYS A 181 -6.75 18.05 7.11
C LYS A 181 -6.79 17.50 5.70
N TRP A 182 -7.69 16.56 5.45
CA TRP A 182 -7.87 16.00 4.11
C TRP A 182 -8.31 17.05 3.12
N ILE A 183 -7.61 17.07 1.99
CA ILE A 183 -7.89 17.93 0.86
C ILE A 183 -8.66 17.09 -0.15
N GLU A 184 -9.70 17.69 -0.71
CA GLU A 184 -10.49 17.04 -1.74
C GLU A 184 -9.61 16.69 -2.96
N VAL A 185 -9.63 15.41 -3.35
CA VAL A 185 -8.86 14.90 -4.49
C VAL A 185 -9.38 15.52 -5.78
N PRO A 186 -8.56 16.12 -6.66
CA PRO A 186 -9.02 16.82 -7.86
C PRO A 186 -9.39 15.85 -9.00
N TYR A 187 -10.37 14.98 -8.77
CA TYR A 187 -10.92 14.06 -9.75
C TYR A 187 -12.38 14.38 -10.03
N THR A 188 -12.73 14.64 -11.28
CA THR A 188 -14.07 15.12 -11.68
C THR A 188 -15.12 14.02 -11.71
N ASN A 189 -14.73 12.76 -11.97
CA ASN A 189 -15.66 11.64 -12.13
C ASN A 189 -15.81 10.82 -10.84
N LYS A 190 -15.92 11.49 -9.69
CA LYS A 190 -16.14 10.81 -8.40
C LYS A 190 -17.53 10.18 -8.38
N GLY A 191 -17.58 8.92 -7.98
CA GLY A 191 -18.82 8.23 -7.63
C GLY A 191 -19.19 8.49 -6.17
N ILE A 192 -20.47 8.31 -5.86
CA ILE A 192 -20.93 8.20 -4.48
C ILE A 192 -20.46 6.84 -3.95
N ARG A 193 -19.90 6.83 -2.74
CA ARG A 193 -19.51 5.60 -2.04
C ARG A 193 -20.75 4.92 -1.45
N THR A 194 -21.58 4.33 -2.31
CA THR A 194 -22.87 3.74 -1.89
C THR A 194 -22.69 2.50 -1.02
N ASP A 195 -21.54 1.83 -1.13
CA ASP A 195 -21.13 0.64 -0.38
C ASP A 195 -20.96 0.87 1.13
N ILE A 196 -21.16 2.10 1.61
CA ILE A 196 -21.08 2.45 3.03
C ILE A 196 -22.35 3.08 3.60
N ILE A 197 -23.38 3.34 2.78
CA ILE A 197 -24.59 4.09 3.19
C ILE A 197 -25.33 3.35 4.31
N PHE A 198 -25.54 2.04 4.16
CA PHE A 198 -26.32 1.25 5.11
C PHE A 198 -25.45 0.36 6.00
N LYS A 199 -24.13 0.68 6.12
CA LYS A 199 -23.16 -0.29 6.67
C LYS A 199 -23.50 -0.76 8.08
N ASN A 200 -24.14 0.12 8.86
CA ASN A 200 -24.57 -0.11 10.23
C ASN A 200 -25.98 -0.73 10.38
N VAL A 201 -26.67 -1.10 9.30
CA VAL A 201 -28.00 -1.73 9.40
C VAL A 201 -27.87 -3.14 9.99
N ILE A 202 -28.47 -3.32 11.18
CA ILE A 202 -28.51 -4.57 11.94
C ILE A 202 -29.76 -5.37 11.55
N GLU A 203 -29.67 -6.70 11.62
CA GLU A 203 -30.82 -7.62 11.46
C GLU A 203 -31.77 -7.57 12.66
#